data_AF-A0A4Q3HQT3-F1
#
_entry.id   AF-A0A4Q3HQT3-F1
#
_cell.length_a   1.000
_cell.length_b   1.000
_cell.length_c   1.000
_cell.angle_alpha   90.00
_cell.angle_beta   90.00
_cell.angle_gamma   90.00
#
_symmetry.space_group_name_H-M   'P 1'
#
loop_
_entity.id
_entity.type
_entity.pdbx_description
1 polymer ?
#
loop_
_entity_poly.entity_id
_entity_poly.type
_entity_poly.pdbx_seq_one_letter_code
_entity_poly.pdbx_strand_id
1 'polypeptide(L)'
;MVIATNGADQCRDNCGARATFEGTYTRLSAACTNEAVKESRRRFKEQYDAKRYRTARETLSAVLATCENVLDWRTVGRIRNDVAVTQFNLGDKAGCLQTLQPLAKDAAMTDAEIKESFPPADAYDHIPIAKAARFNLELCRN
;
A
#
# COMPACT_ATOMS: atom_id res chain seq x y z
N MET A 1 19.27 -32.47 15.92
CA MET A 1 17.84 -32.47 15.55
C MET A 1 17.77 -32.10 14.08
N VAL A 2 17.43 -33.04 13.20
CA VAL A 2 17.33 -32.79 11.75
C VAL A 2 15.86 -32.52 11.46
N ILE A 3 15.52 -31.31 11.02
CA ILE A 3 14.16 -31.02 10.56
C ILE A 3 14.02 -31.70 9.19
N ALA A 4 13.32 -32.84 9.15
CA ALA A 4 13.21 -33.68 7.96
C ALA A 4 12.32 -33.08 6.87
N THR A 5 11.42 -32.15 7.23
CA THR A 5 10.55 -31.42 6.31
C THR A 5 10.26 -30.05 6.91
N ASN A 6 10.23 -29.00 6.09
CA ASN A 6 9.80 -27.66 6.49
C ASN A 6 8.27 -27.48 6.41
N GLY A 7 7.51 -28.56 6.19
CA GLY A 7 6.07 -28.54 6.02
C GLY A 7 5.57 -28.07 4.65
N ALA A 8 6.45 -27.90 3.65
CA ALA A 8 6.08 -27.30 2.35
C ALA A 8 4.97 -28.07 1.62
N ASP A 9 4.98 -29.40 1.71
CA ASP A 9 3.99 -30.25 1.05
C ASP A 9 2.60 -30.06 1.69
N GLN A 10 2.53 -30.12 3.02
CA GLN A 10 1.28 -29.84 3.75
C GLN A 10 0.79 -28.41 3.52
N CYS A 11 1.70 -27.44 3.36
CA CYS A 11 1.38 -26.07 3.02
C CYS A 11 0.79 -25.96 1.61
N ARG A 12 1.31 -26.69 0.61
CA ARG A 12 0.70 -26.69 -0.73
C ARG A 12 -0.71 -27.30 -0.71
N ASP A 13 -0.91 -28.35 0.06
CA ASP A 13 -2.22 -29.01 0.17
C ASP A 13 -3.26 -28.11 0.85
N ASN A 14 -2.88 -27.38 1.90
CA ASN A 14 -3.82 -26.55 2.68
C ASN A 14 -3.87 -25.06 2.27
N CYS A 15 -2.77 -24.50 1.77
CA CYS A 15 -2.63 -23.08 1.39
C CYS A 15 -2.66 -22.86 -0.13
N GLY A 16 -2.69 -23.94 -0.91
CA GLY A 16 -2.80 -23.92 -2.37
C GLY A 16 -1.50 -24.31 -3.07
N ALA A 17 -1.62 -24.88 -4.28
CA ALA A 17 -0.51 -25.50 -5.01
C ALA A 17 0.71 -24.60 -5.29
N ARG A 18 0.57 -23.27 -5.15
CA ARG A 18 1.64 -22.28 -5.34
C ARG A 18 2.29 -21.83 -4.02
N ALA A 19 1.85 -22.34 -2.87
CA ALA A 19 2.39 -21.97 -1.58
C ALA A 19 3.78 -22.56 -1.36
N THR A 20 4.72 -21.73 -0.92
CA THR A 20 6.10 -22.12 -0.59
C THR A 20 6.59 -21.31 0.61
N PHE A 21 7.63 -21.81 1.27
CA PHE A 21 8.37 -21.09 2.31
C PHE A 21 9.62 -20.38 1.76
N GLU A 22 9.80 -20.36 0.44
CA GLU A 22 10.90 -19.66 -0.21
C GLU A 22 10.66 -18.15 -0.21
N GLY A 23 11.63 -17.40 0.31
CA GLY A 23 11.58 -15.94 0.38
C GLY A 23 12.75 -15.36 1.16
N THR A 24 12.98 -14.05 1.02
CA THR A 24 13.94 -13.33 1.86
C THR A 24 13.26 -12.86 3.13
N TYR A 25 13.69 -13.40 4.27
CA TYR A 25 13.16 -13.02 5.59
C TYR A 25 13.97 -11.88 6.18
N THR A 26 13.55 -10.65 5.88
CA THR A 26 14.20 -9.45 6.41
C THR A 26 13.64 -9.12 7.79
N ARG A 27 14.52 -8.89 8.76
CA ARG A 27 14.11 -8.33 10.05
C ARG A 27 13.61 -6.91 9.85
N LEU A 28 12.33 -6.69 10.13
CA LEU A 28 11.72 -5.36 10.07
C LEU A 28 12.36 -4.45 11.13
N SER A 29 12.57 -3.18 10.76
CA SER A 29 12.86 -2.15 11.75
C SER A 29 11.64 -1.94 12.65
N ALA A 30 11.84 -1.42 13.86
CA ALA A 30 10.73 -1.15 14.78
C ALA A 30 9.65 -0.23 14.18
N ALA A 31 10.06 0.69 13.28
CA ALA A 31 9.18 1.63 12.59
C ALA A 31 8.29 0.97 11.52
N CYS A 32 8.71 -0.18 10.97
CA CYS A 32 8.02 -0.85 9.87
C CYS A 32 7.19 -2.06 10.32
N THR A 33 7.00 -2.24 11.63
CA THR A 33 6.09 -3.27 12.14
C THR A 33 4.63 -2.90 11.82
N ASN A 34 3.76 -3.91 11.70
CA ASN A 34 2.34 -3.70 11.42
C ASN A 34 1.68 -2.74 12.42
N GLU A 35 2.01 -2.88 13.72
CA GLU A 35 1.49 -2.00 14.77
C GLU A 35 2.03 -0.56 14.63
N ALA A 36 3.32 -0.37 14.33
CA ALA A 36 3.89 0.96 14.14
C ALA A 36 3.30 1.69 12.92
N VAL A 37 3.07 0.96 11.81
CA VAL A 37 2.43 1.51 10.61
C VAL A 37 0.96 1.80 10.86
N LYS A 38 0.23 0.91 11.53
CA LYS A 38 -1.17 1.11 11.92
C LYS A 38 -1.34 2.34 12.80
N GLU A 39 -0.46 2.52 13.79
CA GLU A 39 -0.43 3.69 14.64
C GLU A 39 -0.12 4.97 13.85
N SER A 40 0.82 4.92 12.92
CA SER A 40 1.11 6.05 12.03
C SER A 40 -0.09 6.42 11.15
N ARG A 41 -0.84 5.44 10.62
CA ARG A 41 -2.08 5.71 9.87
C ARG A 41 -3.19 6.27 10.76
N ARG A 42 -3.31 5.82 12.02
CA ARG A 42 -4.26 6.40 12.99
C ARG A 42 -3.95 7.87 13.25
N ARG A 43 -2.68 8.19 13.56
CA ARG A 43 -2.23 9.58 13.77
C ARG A 43 -2.43 10.44 12.54
N PHE A 44 -2.10 9.91 11.35
CA PHE A 44 -2.38 10.58 10.09
C PHE A 44 -3.85 10.96 9.97
N LYS A 45 -4.76 10.01 10.20
CA LYS A 45 -6.20 10.26 10.10
C LYS A 45 -6.65 11.36 11.04
N GLU A 46 -6.20 11.33 12.30
CA GLU A 46 -6.51 12.37 13.29
C GLU A 46 -5.98 13.76 12.87
N GLN A 47 -4.76 13.81 12.32
CA GLN A 47 -4.17 15.05 11.82
C GLN A 47 -4.89 15.57 10.57
N TYR A 48 -5.25 14.67 9.65
CA TYR A 48 -5.96 14.98 8.41
C TYR A 48 -7.38 15.49 8.70
N ASP A 49 -8.13 14.79 9.56
CA ASP A 49 -9.49 15.18 9.98
C ASP A 49 -9.46 16.55 10.71
N ALA A 50 -8.39 16.84 11.44
CA ALA A 50 -8.14 18.15 12.04
C ALA A 50 -7.56 19.20 11.07
N LYS A 51 -7.49 18.91 9.77
CA LYS A 51 -6.92 19.76 8.69
C LYS A 51 -5.47 20.18 8.90
N ARG A 52 -4.70 19.45 9.71
CA ARG A 52 -3.25 19.65 9.91
C ARG A 52 -2.47 18.96 8.80
N TYR A 53 -2.76 19.33 7.55
CA TYR A 53 -2.30 18.59 6.37
C TYR A 53 -0.78 18.49 6.26
N ARG A 54 -0.03 19.52 6.69
CA ARG A 54 1.44 19.47 6.70
C ARG A 54 1.96 18.32 7.57
N THR A 55 1.49 18.24 8.80
CA THR A 55 1.86 17.18 9.76
C THR A 55 1.35 15.81 9.32
N ALA A 56 0.13 15.76 8.77
CA ALA A 56 -0.43 14.53 8.21
C ALA A 56 0.48 13.97 7.09
N ARG A 57 0.83 14.82 6.12
CA ARG A 57 1.75 14.46 5.03
C ARG A 57 3.07 13.94 5.56
N GLU A 58 3.70 14.67 6.49
CA GLU A 58 4.98 14.28 7.09
C GLU A 58 4.92 12.90 7.77
N THR A 59 3.85 12.62 8.51
CA THR A 59 3.65 11.34 9.21
C THR A 59 3.67 10.16 8.24
N LEU A 60 2.94 10.22 7.13
CA LEU A 60 2.86 9.11 6.18
C LEU A 60 3.99 9.09 5.13
N SER A 61 4.52 10.25 4.73
CA SER A 61 5.69 10.30 3.85
C SER A 61 6.91 9.66 4.54
N ALA A 62 7.07 9.83 5.86
CA ALA A 62 8.13 9.15 6.61
C ALA A 62 7.99 7.62 6.59
N VAL A 63 6.76 7.10 6.65
CA VAL A 63 6.50 5.66 6.53
C VAL A 63 6.91 5.14 5.15
N LEU A 64 6.52 5.82 4.06
CA LEU A 64 6.93 5.43 2.71
C LEU A 64 8.46 5.42 2.57
N ALA A 65 9.12 6.51 2.98
CA ALA A 65 10.57 6.63 2.87
C ALA A 65 11.34 5.55 3.63
N THR A 66 10.80 5.07 4.76
CA THR A 66 11.48 4.11 5.64
C THR A 66 11.11 2.66 5.33
N CYS A 67 9.85 2.41 4.94
CA CYS A 67 9.26 1.08 5.01
C CYS A 67 8.74 0.54 3.68
N GLU A 68 8.74 1.31 2.59
CA GLU A 68 8.13 0.90 1.33
C GLU A 68 8.56 -0.49 0.85
N ASN A 69 9.86 -0.81 0.92
CA ASN A 69 10.41 -2.08 0.42
C ASN A 69 10.04 -3.31 1.27
N VAL A 70 9.46 -3.12 2.45
CA VAL A 70 9.11 -4.21 3.38
C VAL A 70 7.62 -4.30 3.68
N LEU A 71 6.83 -3.33 3.21
CA LEU A 71 5.38 -3.32 3.38
C LEU A 71 4.69 -4.00 2.20
N ASP A 72 3.53 -4.57 2.48
CA ASP A 72 2.69 -5.14 1.43
C ASP A 72 2.16 -4.04 0.50
N TRP A 73 1.95 -4.41 -0.77
CA TRP A 73 1.52 -3.48 -1.81
C TRP A 73 0.19 -2.78 -1.49
N ARG A 74 -0.71 -3.41 -0.71
CA ARG A 74 -2.01 -2.83 -0.33
C ARG A 74 -1.80 -1.69 0.64
N THR A 75 -0.91 -1.89 1.61
CA THR A 75 -0.53 -0.85 2.57
C THR A 75 0.18 0.31 1.88
N VAL A 76 1.16 0.03 1.01
CA VAL A 76 1.87 1.07 0.25
C VAL A 76 0.90 1.85 -0.63
N GLY A 77 0.02 1.17 -1.38
CA GLY A 77 -0.96 1.81 -2.26
C GLY A 77 -1.96 2.70 -1.51
N ARG A 78 -2.42 2.29 -0.33
CA ARG A 78 -3.26 3.12 0.54
C ARG A 78 -2.52 4.36 1.04
N ILE A 79 -1.30 4.19 1.56
CA ILE A 79 -0.49 5.31 2.07
C ILE A 79 -0.17 6.31 0.95
N ARG A 80 0.14 5.86 -0.27
CA ARG A 80 0.35 6.74 -1.43
C ARG A 80 -0.89 7.59 -1.74
N ASN A 81 -2.08 6.99 -1.71
CA ASN A 81 -3.33 7.73 -1.91
C ASN A 81 -3.59 8.78 -0.82
N ASP A 82 -3.38 8.41 0.45
CA ASP A 82 -3.54 9.30 1.61
C ASP A 82 -2.55 10.49 1.55
N VAL A 83 -1.28 10.23 1.22
CA VAL A 83 -0.26 11.28 1.04
C VAL A 83 -0.62 12.19 -0.12
N ALA A 84 -1.05 11.63 -1.25
CA ALA A 84 -1.37 12.37 -2.46
C ALA A 84 -2.55 13.35 -2.28
N VAL A 85 -3.67 12.89 -1.71
CA VAL A 85 -4.80 13.78 -1.42
C VAL A 85 -4.44 14.86 -0.39
N THR A 86 -3.53 14.54 0.54
CA THR A 86 -3.01 15.53 1.50
C THR A 86 -2.13 16.57 0.82
N GLN A 87 -1.28 16.17 -0.14
CA GLN A 87 -0.49 17.09 -0.97
C GLN A 87 -1.38 18.01 -1.80
N PHE A 88 -2.46 17.48 -2.39
CA PHE A 88 -3.47 18.28 -3.09
C PHE A 88 -4.08 19.35 -2.17
N ASN A 89 -4.49 18.98 -0.96
CA ASN A 89 -5.04 19.93 0.03
C ASN A 89 -4.03 21.01 0.47
N LEU A 90 -2.73 20.77 0.29
CA LEU A 90 -1.66 21.74 0.53
C LEU A 90 -1.32 22.58 -0.72
N GLY A 91 -1.96 22.34 -1.86
CA GLY A 91 -1.66 22.98 -3.14
C GLY A 91 -0.46 22.37 -3.89
N ASP A 92 0.13 21.28 -3.39
CA ASP A 92 1.26 20.58 -4.00
C ASP A 92 0.79 19.57 -5.06
N LYS A 93 0.33 20.08 -6.20
CA LYS A 93 -0.15 19.24 -7.31
C LYS A 93 0.96 18.39 -7.93
N ALA A 94 2.16 18.96 -8.10
CA ALA A 94 3.30 18.26 -8.65
C ALA A 94 3.73 17.08 -7.76
N GLY A 95 3.85 17.30 -6.45
CA GLY A 95 4.15 16.24 -5.49
C GLY A 95 3.05 15.20 -5.41
N CYS A 96 1.77 15.59 -5.51
CA CYS A 96 0.67 14.62 -5.58
C CYS A 96 0.82 13.67 -6.79
N LEU A 97 1.04 14.21 -7.99
CA LEU A 97 1.23 13.41 -9.20
C LEU A 97 2.43 12.47 -9.08
N GLN A 98 3.53 12.95 -8.49
CA GLN A 98 4.72 12.13 -8.24
C GLN A 98 4.43 10.98 -7.28
N THR A 99 3.69 11.23 -6.19
CA THR A 99 3.32 10.20 -5.21
C THR A 99 2.46 9.09 -5.82
N LEU A 100 1.55 9.44 -6.74
CA LEU A 100 0.63 8.51 -7.38
C LEU A 100 1.20 7.81 -8.62
N GLN A 101 2.33 8.25 -9.17
CA GLN A 101 2.90 7.66 -10.38
C GLN A 101 2.97 6.12 -10.32
N PRO A 102 3.40 5.49 -9.22
CA PRO A 102 3.51 4.03 -9.19
C PRO A 102 2.17 3.29 -9.29
N LEU A 103 1.06 3.99 -9.02
CA LEU A 103 -0.30 3.45 -9.12
C LEU A 103 -0.96 3.79 -10.45
N ALA A 104 -0.31 4.55 -11.34
CA ALA A 104 -0.94 5.09 -12.54
C ALA A 104 -1.40 4.00 -13.52
N LYS A 105 -0.65 2.89 -13.63
CA LYS A 105 -1.02 1.76 -14.50
C LYS A 105 -2.31 1.11 -14.02
N ASP A 106 -2.38 0.75 -12.74
CA ASP A 106 -3.55 0.10 -12.15
C ASP A 106 -4.75 1.06 -12.13
N ALA A 107 -4.51 2.35 -11.90
CA ALA A 107 -5.54 3.39 -11.96
C ALA A 107 -6.15 3.56 -13.37
N ALA A 108 -5.40 3.24 -14.43
CA ALA A 108 -5.87 3.30 -15.80
C ALA A 108 -6.77 2.11 -16.20
N MET A 109 -6.69 0.99 -15.47
CA MET A 109 -7.56 -0.17 -15.69
C MET A 109 -8.96 0.07 -15.12
N THR A 110 -9.97 -0.49 -15.75
CA THR A 110 -11.33 -0.63 -15.21
C THR A 110 -11.39 -1.71 -14.13
N ASP A 111 -12.45 -1.71 -13.31
CA ASP A 111 -12.67 -2.76 -12.31
C ASP A 111 -12.76 -4.17 -12.94
N ALA A 112 -13.27 -4.27 -14.18
CA ALA A 112 -13.36 -5.53 -14.90
C ALA A 112 -11.97 -6.03 -15.34
N GLU A 113 -11.16 -5.14 -15.92
CA GLU A 113 -9.79 -5.46 -16.32
C GLU A 113 -8.92 -5.86 -15.12
N ILE A 114 -9.12 -5.25 -13.94
CA ILE A 114 -8.44 -5.66 -12.71
C ILE A 114 -8.88 -7.08 -12.29
N LYS A 115 -10.17 -7.40 -12.35
CA LYS A 115 -10.65 -8.76 -12.04
C LYS A 115 -10.11 -9.82 -12.98
N GLU A 116 -9.88 -9.47 -14.24
CA GLU A 116 -9.30 -10.37 -15.24
C GLU A 116 -7.78 -10.49 -15.10
N SER A 117 -7.10 -9.42 -14.69
CA SER A 117 -5.63 -9.37 -14.60
C SER A 117 -5.05 -9.96 -13.31
N PHE A 118 -5.85 -10.03 -12.23
CA PHE A 118 -5.39 -10.45 -10.90
C PHE A 118 -6.17 -11.65 -10.37
N PRO A 119 -5.55 -12.51 -9.52
CA PRO A 119 -6.26 -13.53 -8.77
C PRO A 119 -7.45 -12.94 -8.00
N PRO A 120 -8.57 -13.67 -7.81
CA PRO A 120 -9.79 -13.09 -7.22
C PRO A 120 -9.59 -12.39 -5.87
N ALA A 121 -8.74 -12.94 -5.00
CA ALA A 121 -8.43 -12.35 -3.69
C ALA A 121 -7.66 -11.03 -3.82
N ASP A 122 -6.68 -10.95 -4.72
CA ASP A 122 -5.90 -9.73 -4.92
C ASP A 122 -6.72 -8.67 -5.67
N ALA A 123 -7.54 -9.07 -6.66
CA ALA A 123 -8.44 -8.16 -7.37
C ALA A 123 -9.37 -7.42 -6.40
N TYR A 124 -9.87 -8.09 -5.35
CA TYR A 124 -10.72 -7.47 -4.33
C TYR A 124 -10.03 -6.30 -3.61
N ASP A 125 -8.73 -6.45 -3.30
CA ASP A 125 -7.93 -5.41 -2.65
C ASP A 125 -7.42 -4.35 -3.64
N HIS A 126 -7.17 -4.72 -4.91
CA HIS A 126 -6.62 -3.81 -5.93
C HIS A 126 -7.65 -2.75 -6.33
N ILE A 127 -8.91 -3.15 -6.53
CA ILE A 127 -9.99 -2.26 -6.98
C ILE A 127 -10.13 -0.98 -6.15
N PRO A 128 -10.27 -1.03 -4.79
CA PRO A 128 -10.44 0.19 -4.00
C PRO A 128 -9.20 1.11 -4.07
N ILE A 129 -7.99 0.55 -4.16
CA ILE A 129 -6.74 1.33 -4.26
C ILE A 129 -6.65 2.00 -5.63
N ALA A 130 -6.94 1.27 -6.71
CA ALA A 130 -6.95 1.80 -8.07
C ALA A 130 -8.02 2.89 -8.26
N LYS A 131 -9.22 2.71 -7.67
CA LYS A 131 -10.28 3.73 -7.66
C LYS A 131 -9.84 5.02 -6.98
N ALA A 132 -9.26 4.92 -5.77
CA ALA A 132 -8.74 6.07 -5.05
C ALA A 132 -7.64 6.77 -5.87
N ALA A 133 -6.73 5.99 -6.48
CA ALA A 133 -5.65 6.54 -7.29
C ALA A 133 -6.19 7.26 -8.53
N ARG A 134 -7.19 6.71 -9.22
CA ARG A 134 -7.83 7.34 -10.38
C ARG A 134 -8.47 8.68 -10.02
N PHE A 135 -9.25 8.71 -8.94
CA PHE A 135 -9.88 9.92 -8.43
C PHE A 135 -8.84 10.98 -8.03
N ASN A 136 -7.83 10.60 -7.26
CA ASN A 136 -6.79 11.53 -6.81
C ASN A 136 -5.90 12.02 -7.97
N LEU A 137 -5.61 11.19 -8.97
CA LEU A 137 -4.89 11.60 -10.18
C LEU A 137 -5.67 12.67 -10.96
N GLU A 138 -6.99 12.55 -11.04
CA GLU A 138 -7.84 13.58 -11.66
C GLU A 138 -7.82 14.86 -10.84
N LEU A 139 -8.00 14.77 -9.52
CA LEU A 139 -7.90 15.92 -8.61
C LEU A 139 -6.57 16.67 -8.74
N CYS A 140 -5.46 15.96 -8.88
CA CYS A 140 -4.13 16.57 -8.90
C CYS A 140 -3.74 17.16 -10.26
N ARG A 141 -4.47 16.83 -11.33
CA ARG A 141 -4.30 17.45 -12.66
C ARG A 141 -5.12 18.73 -12.80
N ASN A 142 -6.27 18.79 -12.14
CA ASN A 142 -7.18 19.94 -12.11
C ASN A 142 -6.76 20.93 -11.03
#